data_AF-A0A6V8E5L3-F1
#
_entry.id   AF-A0A6V8E5L3-F1
#
_cell.length_a   1.000
_cell.length_b   1.000
_cell.length_c   1.000
_cell.angle_alpha   90.00
_cell.angle_beta   90.00
_cell.angle_gamma   90.00
#
_symmetry.space_group_name_H-M   'P 1'
#
loop_
_entity.id
_entity.type
_entity.pdbx_description
1 polymer ?
#
loop_
_entity_poly.entity_id
_entity_poly.type
_entity_poly.pdbx_seq_one_letter_code
_entity_poly.pdbx_strand_id
1 'polypeptide(L)'
;MNYQLLFDGDQIIGVLGMKVVDEVSTTPILGYDHHHPNANVLYRIITAKITRTSSDCNFHRHASSGANKFKQLRGGVTNEEFTMVKTSHLSWWRRLNWGLIRFMAQKIGRPLTHKFET
;
A
#
# COMPACT_ATOMS: atom_id res chain seq x y z
N MET A 1 -13.80 8.31 5.26
CA MET A 1 -13.39 7.20 4.36
C MET A 1 -14.41 7.16 3.25
N ASN A 2 -13.98 7.20 2.00
CA ASN A 2 -14.84 7.35 0.83
C ASN A 2 -14.85 6.06 0.02
N TYR A 3 -16.03 5.63 -0.42
CA TYR A 3 -16.20 4.42 -1.23
C TYR A 3 -16.69 4.78 -2.63
N GLN A 4 -16.22 4.05 -3.63
CA GLN A 4 -16.73 4.12 -4.99
C GLN A 4 -16.96 2.70 -5.48
N LEU A 5 -18.04 2.53 -6.22
CA LEU A 5 -18.40 1.29 -6.88
C LEU A 5 -18.14 1.45 -8.38
N LEU A 6 -17.67 0.39 -9.01
CA LEU A 6 -17.60 0.28 -10.46
C LEU A 6 -18.79 -0.55 -10.94
N PHE A 7 -19.52 -0.01 -11.89
CA PHE A 7 -20.71 -0.64 -12.44
C PHE A 7 -20.51 -1.04 -13.91
N ASP A 8 -21.09 -2.18 -14.30
CA ASP A 8 -21.38 -2.55 -15.68
C ASP A 8 -22.89 -2.77 -15.79
N GLY A 9 -23.59 -1.81 -16.42
CA GLY A 9 -25.04 -1.68 -16.29
C GLY A 9 -25.47 -1.53 -14.83
N ASP A 10 -26.33 -2.42 -14.36
CA ASP A 10 -26.81 -2.46 -12.97
C ASP A 10 -25.96 -3.35 -12.05
N GLN A 11 -24.91 -3.99 -12.57
CA GLN A 11 -24.07 -4.91 -11.81
C GLN A 11 -22.86 -4.19 -11.20
N ILE A 12 -22.61 -4.45 -9.92
CA ILE A 12 -21.38 -4.01 -9.25
C ILE A 12 -20.26 -4.97 -9.64
N ILE A 13 -19.30 -4.49 -10.42
CA ILE A 13 -18.14 -5.25 -10.90
C ILE A 13 -16.85 -4.89 -10.17
N GLY A 14 -16.90 -3.90 -9.27
CA GLY A 14 -15.77 -3.57 -8.42
C GLY A 14 -16.06 -2.54 -7.35
N VAL A 15 -15.13 -2.45 -6.40
CA VAL A 15 -15.17 -1.56 -5.25
C VAL A 15 -13.79 -0.99 -4.98
N LEU A 16 -13.76 0.28 -4.60
CA LEU A 16 -12.60 0.90 -3.99
C LEU A 16 -13.02 1.72 -2.77
N GLY A 17 -12.25 1.63 -1.70
CA GLY A 17 -12.40 2.44 -0.51
C GLY A 17 -11.10 3.17 -0.22
N MET A 18 -11.18 4.50 -0.12
CA MET A 18 -10.03 5.39 0.07
C MET A 18 -10.13 6.13 1.40
N LYS A 19 -9.02 6.18 2.13
CA LYS A 19 -8.86 6.99 3.34
C LYS A 19 -7.69 7.96 3.13
N VAL A 20 -7.90 9.21 3.52
CA VAL A 20 -6.87 10.25 3.49
C VAL A 20 -6.58 10.67 4.92
N VAL A 21 -5.31 10.77 5.26
CA VAL A 21 -4.79 11.28 6.53
C VAL A 21 -3.59 12.14 6.18
N ASP A 22 -3.58 13.41 6.63
CA ASP A 22 -2.48 14.35 6.38
C ASP A 22 -2.00 14.36 4.92
N GLU A 23 -2.96 14.52 3.99
CA GLU A 23 -2.74 14.53 2.52
C GLU A 23 -2.21 13.21 1.92
N VAL A 24 -2.02 12.17 2.73
CA VAL A 24 -1.64 10.83 2.27
C VAL A 24 -2.88 9.99 2.01
N SER A 25 -3.09 9.58 0.76
CA SER A 25 -4.18 8.69 0.36
C SER A 25 -3.76 7.22 0.45
N THR A 26 -4.60 6.40 1.07
CA THR A 26 -4.48 4.94 1.14
C THR A 26 -5.74 4.30 0.60
N THR A 27 -5.62 3.10 0.03
CA THR A 27 -6.75 2.35 -0.52
C THR A 27 -6.87 0.99 0.20
N PRO A 28 -7.39 0.96 1.44
CA PRO A 28 -7.52 -0.29 2.21
C PRO A 28 -8.54 -1.27 1.62
N ILE A 29 -9.46 -0.81 0.78
CA ILE A 29 -10.46 -1.66 0.12
C ILE A 29 -10.28 -1.54 -1.38
N LEU A 30 -9.98 -2.65 -2.03
CA LEU A 30 -9.92 -2.79 -3.48
C LEU A 30 -10.38 -4.20 -3.81
N GLY A 31 -11.40 -4.32 -4.64
CA GLY A 31 -11.93 -5.59 -5.09
C GLY A 31 -12.63 -5.45 -6.43
N TYR A 32 -12.67 -6.52 -7.20
CA TYR A 32 -13.38 -6.58 -8.48
C TYR A 32 -13.82 -8.01 -8.78
N ASP A 33 -14.80 -8.14 -9.65
CA ASP A 33 -15.29 -9.44 -10.07
C ASP A 33 -14.28 -10.13 -11.00
N HIS A 34 -13.75 -11.26 -10.55
CA HIS A 34 -12.80 -12.09 -11.31
C HIS A 34 -13.46 -12.92 -12.41
N HIS A 35 -14.78 -13.12 -12.37
CA HIS A 35 -15.53 -13.85 -13.37
C HIS A 35 -16.09 -12.95 -14.47
N HIS A 36 -15.97 -11.63 -14.31
CA HIS A 36 -16.39 -10.67 -15.32
C HIS A 36 -15.61 -10.88 -16.64
N PRO A 37 -16.25 -10.78 -17.83
CA PRO A 37 -15.56 -10.93 -19.11
C PRO A 37 -14.32 -10.03 -19.27
N ASN A 38 -14.35 -8.86 -18.61
CA ASN A 38 -13.29 -7.87 -18.62
C ASN A 38 -12.43 -7.85 -17.33
N ALA A 39 -12.45 -8.91 -16.51
CA ALA A 39 -11.74 -8.97 -15.22
C ALA A 39 -10.25 -8.56 -15.32
N ASN A 40 -9.58 -8.92 -16.42
CA ASN A 40 -8.16 -8.62 -16.66
C ASN A 40 -7.84 -7.11 -16.72
N VAL A 41 -8.84 -6.25 -17.00
CA VAL A 41 -8.64 -4.79 -17.04
C VAL A 41 -9.21 -4.06 -15.82
N LEU A 42 -10.08 -4.69 -15.03
CA LEU A 42 -10.76 -4.04 -13.91
C LEU A 42 -9.78 -3.50 -12.86
N TYR A 43 -8.74 -4.27 -12.54
CA TYR A 43 -7.68 -3.80 -11.64
C TYR A 43 -7.00 -2.52 -12.16
N ARG A 44 -6.77 -2.41 -13.47
CA ARG A 44 -6.12 -1.25 -14.10
C ARG A 44 -7.04 -0.04 -14.05
N ILE A 45 -8.34 -0.22 -14.31
CA ILE A 45 -9.36 0.83 -14.21
C ILE A 45 -9.44 1.38 -12.79
N ILE A 46 -9.58 0.51 -11.80
CA ILE A 46 -9.66 0.91 -10.38
C ILE A 46 -8.36 1.63 -9.96
N THR A 47 -7.21 1.09 -10.33
CA THR A 47 -5.91 1.71 -10.06
C THR A 47 -5.80 3.10 -10.69
N ALA A 48 -6.23 3.27 -11.93
CA ALA A 48 -6.20 4.54 -12.65
C ALA A 48 -7.13 5.56 -11.97
N LYS A 49 -8.31 5.13 -11.52
CA LYS A 49 -9.23 5.98 -10.75
C LYS A 49 -8.59 6.46 -9.44
N ILE A 50 -7.86 5.59 -8.73
CA ILE A 50 -7.14 5.97 -7.50
C ILE A 50 -6.04 6.98 -7.81
N THR A 51 -5.22 6.75 -8.86
CA THR A 51 -4.17 7.70 -9.27
C THR A 51 -4.79 9.06 -9.62
N ARG A 52 -5.86 9.06 -10.42
CA ARG A 52 -6.52 10.28 -10.86
C ARG A 52 -7.11 11.05 -9.69
N THR A 53 -7.84 10.37 -8.81
CA THR A 53 -8.40 11.00 -7.61
C THR A 53 -7.31 11.59 -6.71
N SER A 54 -6.19 10.88 -6.53
CA SER A 54 -5.07 11.41 -5.75
C SER A 54 -4.45 12.64 -6.42
N SER A 55 -4.29 12.62 -7.75
CA SER A 55 -3.77 13.76 -8.51
C SER A 55 -4.70 14.97 -8.48
N ASP A 56 -6.01 14.78 -8.68
CA ASP A 56 -7.00 15.86 -8.72
C ASP A 56 -7.14 16.55 -7.36
N CYS A 57 -6.87 15.83 -6.27
CA CYS A 57 -6.94 16.35 -4.90
C CYS A 57 -5.57 16.69 -4.29
N ASN A 58 -4.47 16.65 -5.08
CA ASN A 58 -3.09 16.86 -4.61
C ASN A 58 -2.67 15.96 -3.42
N PHE A 59 -3.12 14.70 -3.40
CA PHE A 59 -2.75 13.73 -2.38
C PHE A 59 -1.49 12.92 -2.74
N HIS A 60 -0.67 12.64 -1.73
CA HIS A 60 0.40 11.66 -1.82
C HIS A 60 -0.18 10.24 -1.75
N ARG A 61 -0.12 9.49 -2.85
CA ARG A 61 -0.64 8.12 -2.90
C ARG A 61 0.32 7.13 -2.23
N HIS A 62 -0.09 6.59 -1.09
CA HIS A 62 0.59 5.47 -0.44
C HIS A 62 0.07 4.12 -0.98
N ALA A 63 0.86 3.49 -1.85
CA ALA A 63 0.47 2.27 -2.57
C ALA A 63 0.69 0.96 -1.80
N SER A 64 0.93 1.02 -0.49
CA SER A 64 1.29 -0.13 0.37
C SER A 64 2.59 -0.83 -0.08
N SER A 65 3.02 -1.85 0.66
CA SER A 65 4.20 -2.66 0.35
C SER A 65 3.93 -3.73 -0.72
N GLY A 66 4.99 -4.34 -1.26
CA GLY A 66 4.93 -5.43 -2.25
C GLY A 66 4.71 -5.01 -3.70
N ALA A 67 4.79 -5.98 -4.62
CA ALA A 67 4.63 -5.82 -6.07
C ALA A 67 5.42 -4.63 -6.66
N ASN A 68 6.66 -4.44 -6.21
CA ASN A 68 7.41 -3.19 -6.43
C ASN A 68 7.57 -2.87 -7.93
N LYS A 69 8.06 -3.82 -8.73
CA LYS A 69 8.20 -3.68 -10.19
C LYS A 69 6.90 -3.22 -10.86
N PHE A 70 5.77 -3.81 -10.48
CA PHE A 70 4.47 -3.45 -11.02
C PHE A 70 4.04 -2.02 -10.63
N LYS A 71 4.35 -1.57 -9.41
CA LYS A 71 4.05 -0.20 -8.95
C LYS A 71 4.98 0.83 -9.59
N GLN A 72 6.24 0.49 -9.83
CA GLN A 72 7.20 1.35 -10.53
C GLN A 72 6.81 1.59 -11.99
N LEU A 73 6.30 0.57 -12.69
CA LEU A 73 5.81 0.69 -14.08
C LEU A 73 4.69 1.74 -14.28
N ARG A 74 4.07 2.21 -13.19
CA ARG A 74 3.05 3.26 -13.19
C ARG A 74 3.47 4.52 -12.44
N GLY A 75 4.77 4.77 -12.32
CA GLY A 75 5.35 5.96 -11.69
C GLY A 75 5.45 5.92 -10.16
N GLY A 76 5.29 4.74 -9.55
CA GLY A 76 5.48 4.57 -8.11
C GLY A 76 6.94 4.72 -7.72
N VAL A 77 7.19 5.49 -6.66
CA VAL A 77 8.52 5.66 -6.06
C VAL A 77 8.60 4.81 -4.80
N THR A 78 9.66 4.01 -4.68
CA THR A 78 9.95 3.22 -3.48
C THR A 78 10.17 4.16 -2.30
N ASN A 79 9.53 3.88 -1.16
CA ASN A 79 9.76 4.58 0.09
C ASN A 79 9.96 3.56 1.21
N GLU A 80 10.91 3.84 2.12
CA GLU A 80 11.13 3.02 3.30
C GLU A 80 10.04 3.29 4.35
N GLU A 81 9.37 2.24 4.83
CA GLU A 81 8.40 2.31 5.92
C GLU A 81 9.04 1.84 7.24
N PHE A 82 8.81 2.58 8.31
CA PHE A 82 9.34 2.25 9.64
C PHE A 82 8.20 2.01 10.63
N THR A 83 8.34 0.96 11.44
CA THR A 83 7.47 0.74 12.60
C THR A 83 8.21 1.14 13.87
N MET A 84 7.65 2.07 14.63
CA MET A 84 8.16 2.45 15.93
C MET A 84 7.52 1.59 17.02
N VAL A 85 8.35 1.02 17.90
CA VAL A 85 7.90 0.31 19.09
C VAL A 85 8.50 0.96 20.33
N LYS A 86 7.65 1.53 21.20
CA LYS A 86 8.10 2.15 22.45
C LYS A 86 8.46 1.06 23.44
N THR A 87 9.74 0.81 23.68
CA THR A 87 10.19 -0.29 24.59
C THR A 87 10.53 0.19 26.01
N SER A 88 10.51 1.49 26.26
CA SER A 88 10.91 2.07 27.55
C SER A 88 10.04 1.62 28.73
N HIS A 89 8.83 1.13 28.49
CA HIS A 89 7.95 0.62 29.55
C HIS A 89 8.16 -0.88 29.85
N LEU A 90 8.99 -1.57 29.08
CA LEU A 90 9.18 -3.03 29.18
C LEU A 90 10.33 -3.38 30.13
N SER A 91 10.26 -4.59 30.71
CA SER A 91 11.37 -5.20 31.44
C SER A 91 12.59 -5.39 30.54
N TRP A 92 13.77 -5.45 31.13
CA TRP A 92 15.04 -5.48 30.41
C TRP A 92 15.15 -6.67 29.42
N TRP A 93 14.65 -7.85 29.80
CA TRP A 93 14.60 -9.02 28.92
C TRP A 93 13.72 -8.80 27.68
N ARG A 94 12.57 -8.14 27.83
CA ARG A 94 11.69 -7.81 26.69
C ARG A 94 12.29 -6.72 25.80
N ARG A 95 12.99 -5.75 26.39
CA ARG A 95 13.76 -4.74 25.64
C ARG A 95 14.85 -5.39 24.79
N LEU A 96 15.54 -6.41 25.31
CA LEU A 96 16.58 -7.14 24.58
C LEU A 96 16.03 -7.82 23.33
N ASN A 97 14.88 -8.50 23.45
CA ASN A 97 14.20 -9.12 22.30
C ASN A 97 13.86 -8.11 21.20
N TRP A 98 13.31 -6.95 21.57
CA TRP A 98 13.07 -5.86 20.61
C TRP A 98 14.37 -5.29 20.02
N GLY A 99 15.44 -5.23 20.81
CA GLY A 99 16.77 -4.85 20.33
C GLY A 99 17.29 -5.80 19.24
N LEU A 100 17.10 -7.11 19.42
CA LEU A 100 17.47 -8.11 18.42
C LEU A 100 16.63 -7.99 17.15
N ILE A 101 15.30 -7.83 17.27
CA ILE A 101 14.42 -7.61 16.11
C ILE A 101 14.84 -6.36 15.35
N ARG A 102 15.09 -5.25 16.05
CA ARG A 102 15.57 -4.00 15.45
C ARG A 102 16.90 -4.22 14.73
N PHE A 103 17.84 -4.93 15.34
CA PHE A 103 19.14 -5.23 14.73
C PHE A 103 18.97 -6.02 13.44
N MET A 104 18.20 -7.11 13.46
CA MET A 104 17.93 -7.92 12.27
C MET A 104 17.24 -7.11 11.17
N ALA A 105 16.21 -6.34 11.51
CA ALA A 105 15.51 -5.51 10.54
C ALA A 105 16.43 -4.44 9.91
N GLN A 106 17.23 -3.73 10.71
CA GLN A 106 18.05 -2.62 10.23
C GLN A 106 19.36 -3.04 9.56
N LYS A 107 20.00 -4.12 10.04
CA LYS A 107 21.32 -4.55 9.56
C LYS A 107 21.26 -5.66 8.52
N ILE A 108 20.18 -6.45 8.49
CA ILE A 108 20.01 -7.55 7.54
C ILE A 108 18.86 -7.22 6.58
N GLY A 109 17.67 -6.94 7.12
CA GLY A 109 16.46 -6.68 6.32
C GLY A 109 16.62 -5.53 5.34
N ARG A 110 17.00 -4.34 5.83
CA ARG A 110 17.13 -3.13 5.01
C ARG A 110 18.16 -3.24 3.87
N PRO A 111 19.39 -3.74 4.09
CA PRO A 111 20.32 -3.96 2.97
C PRO A 111 19.80 -4.97 1.94
N LEU A 112 19.07 -6.01 2.38
CA LEU A 112 18.48 -6.97 1.46
C LEU A 112 17.38 -6.35 0.61
N THR A 113 16.49 -5.53 1.19
CA THR A 113 15.44 -4.86 0.40
C THR A 113 16.04 -4.00 -0.70
N HIS A 114 17.07 -3.21 -0.42
CA HIS A 114 17.76 -2.43 -1.46
C HIS A 114 18.45 -3.28 -2.53
N LYS A 115 18.96 -4.47 -2.17
CA LYS A 115 19.58 -5.39 -3.14
C LYS A 115 18.55 -6.03 -4.08
N PHE A 116 17.32 -6.25 -3.63
CA PHE A 116 16.25 -6.84 -4.45
C PHE A 116 15.35 -5.78 -5.11
N GLU A 117 15.62 -4.50 -4.88
CA GLU A 117 14.94 -3.36 -5.50
C GLU A 117 15.50 -2.97 -6.88
N THR A 118 16.61 -3.59 -7.32
CA THR A 118 17.15 -3.54 -8.70
C THR A 118 16.56 -4.59 -9.61
#